data_AF-A0A655FZK0-F1
#
_entry.id   AF-A0A655FZK0-F1
#
_cell.length_a   1.000
_cell.length_b   1.000
_cell.length_c   1.000
_cell.angle_alpha   90.00
_cell.angle_beta   90.00
_cell.angle_gamma   90.00
#
_symmetry.space_group_name_H-M   'P 1'
#
loop_
_entity.id
_entity.type
_entity.pdbx_description
1 polymer ?
#
loop_
_entity_poly.entity_id
_entity_poly.type
_entity_poly.pdbx_seq_one_letter_code
_entity_poly.pdbx_strand_id
1 'polypeptide(L)'
;MTAEQKHSIDDPIEMEKAADALPIEQIAKRWIVASDPDEAVEKVGQYVTWGLNHLVFHAPGHDQRRFLELFQSDLAPRLRRLG
;
A
#
# COMPACT_ATOMS: atom_id res chain seq x y z
N MET A 1 13.37 -3.07 7.28
CA MET A 1 13.82 -3.87 8.43
C MET A 1 13.52 -5.33 8.21
N THR A 2 14.47 -6.22 8.54
CA THR A 2 14.24 -7.66 8.66
C THR A 2 13.38 -7.99 9.89
N ALA A 3 12.84 -9.21 9.95
CA ALA A 3 12.09 -9.65 11.13
C ALA A 3 12.96 -9.67 12.39
N GLU A 4 14.21 -10.12 12.26
CA GLU A 4 15.19 -10.14 13.35
C GLU A 4 15.53 -8.72 13.85
N GLN A 5 15.71 -7.76 12.95
CA GLN A 5 15.95 -6.36 13.34
C GLN A 5 14.78 -5.75 14.13
N LYS A 6 13.54 -6.11 13.77
CA LYS A 6 12.35 -5.63 14.48
C LYS A 6 12.20 -6.26 15.86
N HIS A 7 12.60 -7.53 16.01
CA HIS A 7 12.49 -8.24 17.27
C HIS A 7 13.53 -7.75 18.30
N SER A 8 14.66 -7.19 17.85
CA SER A 8 15.74 -6.74 18.74
C SER A 8 15.63 -5.28 19.21
N ILE A 9 14.59 -4.54 18.83
CA ILE A 9 14.37 -3.14 19.25
C ILE A 9 13.08 -3.10 20.07
N ASP A 10 13.23 -2.90 21.39
CA ASP A 10 12.11 -2.87 22.33
C ASP A 10 11.58 -1.44 22.59
N ASP A 11 12.37 -0.40 22.32
CA ASP A 11 11.94 1.00 22.46
C ASP A 11 11.21 1.48 21.19
N PRO A 12 9.93 1.91 21.31
CA PRO A 12 9.18 2.43 20.16
C PRO A 12 9.83 3.65 19.49
N ILE A 13 10.54 4.52 20.22
CA ILE A 13 11.19 5.71 19.66
C ILE A 13 12.44 5.32 18.85
N GLU A 14 13.19 4.31 19.32
CA GLU A 14 14.31 3.77 18.56
C GLU A 14 13.86 3.04 17.30
N MET A 15 12.72 2.33 17.38
CA MET A 15 12.11 1.66 16.23
C MET A 15 11.66 2.67 15.17
N GLU A 16 11.08 3.80 15.57
CA GLU A 16 10.70 4.90 14.68
C GLU A 16 11.91 5.46 13.95
N LYS A 17 12.98 5.83 14.67
CA LYS A 17 14.23 6.34 14.05
C LYS A 17 14.87 5.33 13.09
N ALA A 18 14.87 4.05 13.46
CA ALA A 18 15.39 2.99 12.61
C ALA A 18 14.54 2.79 11.34
N ALA A 19 13.22 3.02 11.43
CA ALA A 19 12.32 2.98 10.29
C ALA A 19 12.52 4.19 9.37
N ASP A 20 12.71 5.39 9.92
CA ASP A 20 12.97 6.64 9.16
C ASP A 20 14.25 6.58 8.32
N ALA A 21 15.26 5.84 8.79
CA ALA A 21 16.54 5.67 8.09
C ALA A 21 16.50 4.66 6.94
N LEU A 22 15.39 3.96 6.72
CA LEU A 22 15.29 2.95 5.66
C LEU A 22 15.19 3.60 4.28
N PRO A 23 15.86 3.02 3.25
CA PRO A 23 15.64 3.42 1.87
C PRO A 23 14.17 3.25 1.47
N ILE A 24 13.61 4.24 0.79
CA ILE A 24 12.19 4.22 0.37
C ILE A 24 11.89 3.02 -0.53
N GLU A 25 12.87 2.58 -1.32
CA GLU A 25 12.75 1.39 -2.18
C GLU A 25 12.58 0.11 -1.35
N GLN A 26 13.16 0.05 -0.15
CA GLN A 26 12.96 -1.09 0.75
C GLN A 26 11.55 -1.11 1.33
N ILE A 27 10.96 0.06 1.60
CA ILE A 27 9.60 0.20 2.12
C ILE A 27 8.59 -0.13 1.03
N ALA A 28 8.80 0.39 -0.18
CA ALA A 28 7.90 0.25 -1.34
C ALA A 28 7.65 -1.22 -1.77
N LYS A 29 8.56 -2.16 -1.47
CA LYS A 29 8.44 -3.58 -1.88
C LYS A 29 7.17 -4.29 -1.42
N ARG A 30 6.54 -3.83 -0.34
CA ARG A 30 5.31 -4.41 0.22
C ARG A 30 4.05 -3.65 -0.18
N TRP A 31 4.19 -2.58 -0.96
CA TRP A 31 3.09 -1.73 -1.40
C TRP A 31 2.89 -1.88 -2.90
N ILE A 32 1.63 -1.77 -3.32
CA ILE A 32 1.34 -1.43 -4.71
C ILE A 32 1.71 0.04 -4.88
N VAL A 33 2.84 0.29 -5.55
CA VAL A 33 3.25 1.64 -5.97
C VAL A 33 2.94 1.77 -7.46
N ALA A 34 2.10 2.73 -7.81
CA ALA A 34 1.69 3.03 -9.17
C ALA A 34 1.30 4.52 -9.26
N SER A 35 1.57 5.12 -10.42
CA SER A 35 1.07 6.47 -10.77
C SER A 35 0.10 6.43 -11.96
N ASP A 36 0.01 5.28 -12.63
CA ASP A 36 -1.00 4.96 -13.62
C ASP A 36 -2.13 4.14 -12.96
N PRO A 37 -3.41 4.51 -13.16
CA PRO A 37 -4.52 3.83 -12.51
C PRO A 37 -4.81 2.44 -13.10
N ASP A 38 -4.48 2.18 -14.36
CA ASP A 38 -4.67 0.86 -14.97
C ASP A 38 -3.65 -0.15 -14.42
N GLU A 39 -2.39 0.26 -14.22
CA GLU A 39 -1.37 -0.54 -13.54
C GLU A 39 -1.78 -0.89 -12.09
N ALA A 40 -2.34 0.08 -11.36
CA ALA A 40 -2.83 -0.15 -10.00
C ALA A 40 -3.97 -1.18 -9.99
N VAL A 41 -4.91 -1.06 -10.93
CA VAL A 41 -6.07 -1.96 -11.06
C VAL A 41 -5.64 -3.37 -11.45
N GLU A 42 -4.66 -3.54 -12.33
CA GLU A 42 -4.10 -4.85 -12.69
C GLU A 42 -3.55 -5.57 -11.45
N LYS A 43 -2.72 -4.87 -10.66
CA LYS A 43 -2.15 -5.41 -9.42
C LYS A 43 -3.21 -5.76 -8.38
N VAL A 44 -4.28 -4.95 -8.27
CA VAL A 44 -5.43 -5.25 -7.39
C VAL A 44 -6.24 -6.44 -7.92
N GLY A 45 -6.41 -6.57 -9.24
CA GLY A 45 -7.18 -7.64 -9.88
C GLY A 45 -6.61 -9.04 -9.64
N GLN A 46 -5.32 -9.15 -9.33
CA GLN A 46 -4.72 -10.41 -8.88
C GLN A 46 -5.39 -10.94 -7.60
N TYR A 47 -5.69 -10.07 -6.63
CA TYR A 47 -6.38 -10.45 -5.38
C TYR A 47 -7.83 -10.90 -5.63
N VAL A 48 -8.52 -10.24 -6.57
CA VAL A 48 -9.87 -10.63 -7.01
C VAL A 48 -9.84 -12.01 -7.68
N THR A 49 -8.85 -12.25 -8.55
CA THR A 49 -8.63 -13.57 -9.18
C THR A 49 -8.41 -14.68 -8.15
N TRP A 50 -7.78 -14.36 -7.01
CA TRP A 50 -7.61 -15.30 -5.90
C TRP A 50 -8.88 -15.51 -5.05
N GLY A 51 -9.98 -14.82 -5.35
CA GLY A 51 -11.28 -15.00 -4.69
C GLY A 51 -11.57 -14.01 -3.56
N LEU A 52 -10.73 -12.99 -3.34
CA LEU A 52 -11.04 -11.92 -2.39
C LEU A 52 -12.15 -11.02 -2.95
N ASN A 53 -13.20 -10.80 -2.17
CA ASN A 53 -14.41 -10.08 -2.61
C ASN A 53 -14.72 -8.81 -1.79
N HIS A 54 -13.99 -8.58 -0.69
CA HIS A 54 -14.08 -7.36 0.11
C HIS A 54 -12.67 -6.78 0.29
N LEU A 55 -12.34 -5.78 -0.53
CA LEU A 55 -11.02 -5.16 -0.57
C LEU A 55 -11.01 -3.90 0.29
N VAL A 56 -10.16 -3.88 1.31
CA VAL A 56 -9.90 -2.70 2.15
C VAL A 56 -8.60 -2.06 1.72
N PHE A 57 -8.65 -0.79 1.33
CA PHE A 57 -7.50 -0.06 0.82
C PHE A 57 -6.85 0.77 1.94
N HIS A 58 -5.55 0.57 2.11
CA HIS A 58 -4.70 1.37 3.01
C HIS A 58 -3.71 2.13 2.13
N ALA A 59 -3.70 3.46 2.24
CA ALA A 59 -2.73 4.32 1.57
C ALA A 59 -1.77 4.92 2.62
N PRO A 60 -0.44 4.97 2.37
CA PRO A 60 0.52 5.43 3.37
C PRO A 60 0.71 6.96 3.37
N GLY A 61 0.15 7.66 2.37
CA GLY A 61 0.37 9.10 2.20
C GLY A 61 -0.28 9.93 3.30
N HIS A 62 0.35 11.04 3.69
CA HIS A 62 -0.23 11.94 4.69
C HIS A 62 -1.54 12.59 4.23
N ASP A 63 -1.68 12.84 2.92
CA ASP A 63 -2.90 13.39 2.32
C ASP A 63 -3.92 12.29 1.97
N GLN A 64 -4.61 11.80 3.00
CA GLN A 64 -5.65 10.78 2.84
C GLN A 64 -6.87 11.27 2.04
N ARG A 65 -7.19 12.57 2.09
CA ARG A 65 -8.32 13.12 1.32
C ARG A 65 -8.06 13.01 -0.17
N ARG A 66 -6.88 13.41 -0.62
CA ARG A 66 -6.45 13.23 -2.01
C ARG A 66 -6.52 11.76 -2.44
N PHE A 67 -6.10 10.82 -1.59
CA PHE A 67 -6.22 9.40 -1.89
C PHE A 67 -7.69 8.99 -2.13
N LEU A 68 -8.61 9.41 -1.27
CA LEU A 68 -10.03 9.08 -1.42
C LEU A 68 -10.63 9.66 -2.70
N GLU A 69 -10.27 10.90 -3.05
CA GLU A 69 -10.71 11.56 -4.29
C GLU A 69 -10.20 10.80 -5.54
N LEU A 70 -8.90 10.48 -5.59
CA LEU A 70 -8.30 9.70 -6.68
C LEU A 70 -8.84 8.27 -6.73
N PHE A 71 -9.08 7.66 -5.56
CA PHE A 71 -9.71 6.34 -5.50
C PHE A 71 -11.09 6.39 -6.13
N GLN A 72 -11.90 7.39 -5.79
CA GLN A 72 -13.25 7.55 -6.33
C GLN A 72 -13.25 7.82 -7.84
N SER A 73 -12.37 8.69 -8.34
CA SER A 73 -12.33 9.07 -9.76
C SER A 73 -11.67 8.02 -10.65
N ASP A 74 -10.56 7.44 -10.20
CA ASP A 74 -9.66 6.70 -11.07
C ASP A 74 -9.78 5.19 -10.85
N LEU A 75 -9.79 4.74 -9.59
CA LEU A 75 -9.72 3.31 -9.26
C LEU A 75 -11.10 2.65 -9.20
N ALA A 76 -12.03 3.22 -8.45
CA ALA A 76 -13.32 2.61 -8.16
C ALA A 76 -14.15 2.27 -9.43
N PRO A 77 -14.21 3.13 -10.48
CA PRO A 77 -14.91 2.79 -11.72
C PRO A 77 -14.25 1.63 -12.49
N ARG A 78 -12.92 1.47 -12.39
CA ARG A 78 -12.16 0.41 -13.05
C ARG A 78 -12.28 -0.91 -12.29
N LEU A 79 -12.12 -0.88 -10.96
CA LEU A 79 -12.26 -2.05 -10.09
C LEU A 79 -13.66 -2.66 -10.16
N ARG A 80 -14.71 -1.82 -10.28
CA ARG A 80 -16.10 -2.30 -10.46
C ARG A 80 -16.33 -3.08 -11.75
N ARG A 81 -15.40 -3.08 -12.71
CA ARG A 81 -15.48 -3.88 -13.94
C ARG A 81 -14.76 -5.22 -13.84
N LEU A 82 -14.06 -5.49 -12.74
CA LEU A 82 -13.32 -6.74 -12.52
C LEU A 82 -14.22 -7.89 -12.01
N GLY A 83 -15.46 -7.60 -11.61
CA GLY A 83 -16.44 -8.56 -11.10
C GLY A 83 -17.75 -8.48 -11.87
#